data_AF-A0A6H1NZ24-F1
#
_entry.id   AF-A0A6H1NZ24-F1
#
_cell.length_a   1.000
_cell.length_b   1.000
_cell.length_c   1.000
_cell.angle_alpha   90.00
_cell.angle_beta   90.00
_cell.angle_gamma   90.00
#
_symmetry.space_group_name_H-M   'P 1'
#
loop_
_entity.id
_entity.type
_entity.pdbx_description
1 polymer ?
#
loop_
_entity_poly.entity_id
_entity_poly.type
_entity_poly.pdbx_seq_one_letter_code
_entity_poly.pdbx_strand_id
1 'polypeptide(L)'
;MNYRKLRRQGWLFYSIGVFFLLVLRVFSNTTINGLPLLRNGPLTIESIMSLPFFFLAWATFFSNERLKVWQFILLFFLPFLLLFTVPSISTTYIYTIMVFRPRLIYMI
;
A
#
# COMPACT_ATOMS: atom_id res chain seq x y z
N MET A 1 -12.38 -23.60 -4.21
CA MET A 1 -11.90 -22.30 -3.68
C MET A 1 -12.86 -21.19 -4.14
N ASN A 2 -13.56 -20.52 -3.24
CA ASN A 2 -14.64 -19.57 -3.59
C ASN A 2 -14.08 -18.18 -3.93
N TYR A 3 -14.06 -17.80 -5.21
CA TYR A 3 -13.64 -16.46 -5.69
C TYR A 3 -14.39 -15.30 -5.01
N ARG A 4 -15.61 -15.54 -4.51
CA ARG A 4 -16.40 -14.56 -3.73
C ARG A 4 -15.72 -14.15 -2.41
N LYS A 5 -14.90 -15.02 -1.81
CA LYS A 5 -14.21 -14.71 -0.54
C LYS A 5 -13.03 -13.76 -0.74
N LEU A 6 -12.30 -13.91 -1.85
CA LEU A 6 -11.18 -13.02 -2.22
C LEU A 6 -11.65 -11.57 -2.39
N ARG A 7 -12.83 -11.36 -3.01
CA ARG A 7 -13.43 -10.03 -3.22
C ARG A 7 -13.71 -9.25 -1.92
N ARG A 8 -13.88 -9.95 -0.78
CA ARG A 8 -14.06 -9.33 0.55
C ARG A 8 -12.73 -9.09 1.28
N GLN A 9 -11.64 -9.73 0.86
CA GLN A 9 -10.34 -9.66 1.53
C GLN A 9 -9.51 -8.41 1.19
N GLY A 10 -9.94 -7.58 0.22
CA GLY A 10 -9.22 -6.35 -0.14
C GLY A 10 -8.99 -5.40 1.04
N TRP A 11 -9.97 -5.30 1.93
CA TRP A 11 -9.84 -4.54 3.18
C TRP A 11 -8.77 -5.10 4.11
N LEU A 12 -8.62 -6.44 4.19
CA LEU A 12 -7.58 -7.06 5.02
C LEU A 12 -6.19 -6.75 4.47
N PHE A 13 -5.97 -6.92 3.16
CA PHE A 13 -4.70 -6.59 2.53
C PHE A 13 -4.37 -5.11 2.66
N TYR A 14 -5.37 -4.23 2.52
CA TYR A 14 -5.19 -2.80 2.71
C TYR A 14 -4.76 -2.46 4.14
N SER A 15 -5.47 -3.00 5.15
CA SER A 15 -5.14 -2.79 6.55
C SER A 15 -3.74 -3.32 6.89
N ILE A 16 -3.32 -4.45 6.33
CA ILE A 16 -1.97 -5.00 6.51
C ILE A 16 -0.92 -4.05 5.92
N GLY A 17 -1.13 -3.52 4.71
CA GLY A 17 -0.21 -2.55 4.10
C GLY A 17 -0.06 -1.27 4.94
N VAL A 18 -1.18 -0.72 5.42
CA VAL A 18 -1.16 0.45 6.32
C VAL A 18 -0.46 0.11 7.64
N PHE A 19 -0.73 -1.06 8.21
CA PHE A 19 -0.11 -1.52 9.44
C PHE A 19 1.42 -1.63 9.30
N PHE A 20 1.93 -2.17 8.18
CA PHE A 20 3.36 -2.19 7.90
C PHE A 20 4.00 -0.79 7.92
N LEU A 21 3.35 0.18 7.26
CA LEU A 21 3.83 1.57 7.25
C LEU A 21 3.80 2.22 8.63
N LEU A 22 2.76 1.94 9.43
CA LEU A 22 2.67 2.45 10.80
C LEU A 22 3.73 1.83 11.71
N VAL A 23 3.96 0.53 11.62
CA VAL A 23 5.01 -0.17 12.39
C VAL A 23 6.38 0.38 12.02
N LEU A 24 6.67 0.55 10.73
CA LEU A 24 7.91 1.15 10.27
C LEU A 24 8.07 2.57 10.84
N ARG A 25 6.99 3.36 10.91
CA ARG A 25 7.05 4.72 11.42
C ARG A 25 7.31 4.79 12.93
N VAL A 26 6.69 3.92 13.73
CA VAL A 26 6.75 3.97 15.20
C VAL A 26 7.95 3.19 15.76
N PHE A 27 8.33 2.09 15.11
CA PHE A 27 9.34 1.14 15.62
C PHE A 27 10.61 1.07 14.76
N SER A 28 10.81 1.98 13.79
CA SER A 28 12.06 2.03 13.03
C SER A 28 13.23 2.34 13.95
N ASN A 29 14.12 1.35 14.10
CA ASN A 29 15.30 1.46 14.97
C ASN A 29 16.54 1.94 14.23
N THR A 30 16.53 1.93 12.90
CA THR A 30 17.71 2.27 12.08
C THR A 30 17.30 3.14 10.91
N THR A 31 18.13 4.12 10.56
CA THR A 31 17.97 4.91 9.34
C THR A 31 19.19 4.73 8.45
N ILE A 32 18.99 4.34 7.19
CA ILE A 32 20.07 4.21 6.20
C ILE A 32 19.72 5.13 5.03
N ASN A 33 20.60 6.07 4.69
CA ASN A 33 20.34 7.08 3.66
C ASN A 33 19.04 7.87 3.92
N GLY A 34 18.71 8.12 5.20
CA GLY A 34 17.47 8.76 5.62
C GLY A 34 16.26 7.83 5.66
N LEU A 35 16.29 6.67 4.98
CA LEU A 35 15.19 5.71 4.98
C LEU A 35 15.02 5.06 6.35
N PRO A 36 13.84 5.12 6.99
CA PRO A 36 13.56 4.37 8.21
C PRO A 36 13.44 2.88 7.88
N LEU A 37 14.24 2.08 8.58
CA LEU A 37 14.24 0.62 8.51
C LEU A 37 14.05 0.04 9.90
N LEU A 38 13.24 -1.01 9.98
CA LEU A 38 13.15 -1.82 11.17
C LEU A 38 14.04 -3.04 10.98
N ARG A 39 15.20 -3.02 11.63
CA ARG A 39 16.18 -4.11 11.57
C ARG A 39 16.16 -4.91 12.88
N ASN A 40 15.73 -6.16 12.79
CA ASN A 40 15.79 -7.12 13.88
C ASN A 40 16.72 -8.27 13.47
N GLY A 41 18.03 -8.07 13.65
CA GLY A 41 19.06 -9.04 13.23
C GLY A 41 19.19 -9.14 11.70
N PRO A 42 19.02 -10.33 11.09
CA PRO A 42 19.10 -10.51 9.62
C PRO A 42 17.83 -10.06 8.89
N LEU A 43 16.72 -9.84 9.62
CA LEU A 43 15.46 -9.38 9.04
C LEU A 43 15.43 -7.85 9.00
N THR A 44 15.26 -7.31 7.80
CA THR A 44 15.10 -5.88 7.56
C THR A 44 13.71 -5.65 6.98
N ILE A 45 12.89 -4.87 7.66
CA ILE A 45 11.57 -4.46 7.17
C ILE A 45 11.70 -3.04 6.63
N GLU A 46 11.21 -2.86 5.41
CA GLU A 46 11.27 -1.62 4.64
C GLU A 46 9.88 -1.23 4.13
N SER A 47 9.71 0.07 3.84
CA SER A 47 8.45 0.60 3.29
C SER A 47 8.00 -0.10 2.00
N ILE A 48 8.95 -0.56 1.17
CA ILE A 48 8.66 -1.28 -0.08
C ILE A 48 7.89 -2.60 0.14
N MET A 49 8.01 -3.22 1.31
CA MET A 49 7.29 -4.44 1.66
C MET A 49 5.78 -4.22 1.83
N SER A 50 5.32 -2.98 1.98
CA SER A 50 3.90 -2.65 2.00
C SER A 50 3.26 -2.72 0.60
N LEU A 51 4.04 -2.54 -0.47
CA LEU A 51 3.53 -2.43 -1.84
C LEU A 51 2.81 -3.69 -2.33
N PRO A 52 3.31 -4.93 -2.13
CA PRO A 52 2.59 -6.14 -2.53
C PRO A 52 1.22 -6.27 -1.87
N PHE A 53 1.07 -5.83 -0.61
CA PHE A 53 -0.22 -5.85 0.10
C PHE A 53 -1.19 -4.82 -0.48
N PHE A 54 -0.70 -3.61 -0.76
CA PHE A 54 -1.50 -2.60 -1.44
C PHE A 54 -1.88 -3.04 -2.86
N PHE A 55 -1.00 -3.76 -3.58
CA PHE A 55 -1.29 -4.30 -4.90
C PHE A 55 -2.50 -5.22 -4.87
N LEU A 56 -2.50 -6.19 -3.93
CA LEU A 56 -3.62 -7.10 -3.74
C LEU A 56 -4.89 -6.33 -3.35
N ALA A 57 -4.79 -5.37 -2.44
CA ALA A 57 -5.92 -4.55 -2.01
C ALA A 57 -6.57 -3.81 -3.20
N TRP A 58 -5.77 -3.08 -3.98
CA TRP A 58 -6.24 -2.33 -5.13
C TRP A 58 -6.79 -3.22 -6.24
N ALA A 59 -6.18 -4.39 -6.49
CA ALA A 59 -6.73 -5.38 -7.41
C ALA A 59 -8.16 -5.81 -6.99
N THR A 60 -8.38 -6.08 -5.70
CA THR A 60 -9.73 -6.38 -5.20
C THR A 60 -10.68 -5.19 -5.28
N PHE A 61 -10.22 -3.98 -4.97
CA PHE A 61 -11.05 -2.77 -5.02
C PHE A 61 -11.50 -2.43 -6.43
N PHE A 62 -10.61 -2.53 -7.42
CA PHE A 62 -10.95 -2.30 -8.82
C PHE A 62 -11.82 -3.42 -9.41
N SER A 63 -11.68 -4.67 -8.95
CA SER A 63 -12.61 -5.75 -9.32
C SER A 63 -14.03 -5.58 -8.73
N ASN A 64 -14.22 -4.59 -7.86
CA ASN A 64 -15.49 -4.32 -7.21
C ASN A 64 -16.13 -3.05 -7.78
N GLU A 65 -17.12 -3.22 -8.66
CA GLU A 65 -17.88 -2.15 -9.31
C GLU A 65 -18.57 -1.17 -8.34
N ARG A 66 -18.63 -1.49 -7.04
CA ARG A 66 -19.25 -0.65 -6.02
C ARG A 66 -18.33 0.44 -5.44
N LEU A 67 -17.05 0.49 -5.81
CA LEU A 67 -16.11 1.46 -5.25
C LEU A 67 -16.38 2.87 -5.80
N LYS A 68 -16.90 3.76 -4.95
CA LYS A 68 -17.19 5.14 -5.33
C LYS A 68 -15.91 5.98 -5.45
N VAL A 69 -15.95 7.04 -6.26
CA VAL A 69 -14.81 7.96 -6.45
C VAL A 69 -14.35 8.60 -5.12
N TRP A 70 -15.28 8.99 -4.25
CA TRP A 70 -14.93 9.54 -2.93
C TRP A 70 -14.22 8.52 -2.03
N GLN A 71 -14.64 7.25 -2.07
CA GLN A 71 -13.96 6.18 -1.33
C GLN A 71 -12.55 5.95 -1.90
N PHE A 72 -12.41 5.93 -3.23
CA PHE A 72 -11.11 5.84 -3.88
C PHE A 72 -10.16 6.94 -3.39
N ILE A 73 -10.61 8.20 -3.37
CA ILE A 73 -9.82 9.35 -2.94
C ILE A 73 -9.33 9.10 -1.51
N LEU A 74 -10.23 8.78 -0.58
CA LEU A 74 -9.88 8.52 0.81
C LEU A 74 -8.86 7.37 0.95
N LEU A 75 -9.10 6.25 0.27
CA LEU A 75 -8.23 5.07 0.32
C LEU A 75 -6.87 5.30 -0.35
N PHE A 76 -6.79 6.19 -1.34
CA PHE A 76 -5.52 6.57 -1.97
C PHE A 76 -4.69 7.48 -1.08
N PHE A 77 -5.29 8.54 -0.54
CA PHE A 77 -4.58 9.57 0.21
C PHE A 77 -3.97 9.05 1.51
N LEU A 78 -4.62 8.12 2.21
CA LEU A 78 -4.10 7.60 3.48
C LEU A 78 -2.68 6.99 3.35
N PRO A 79 -2.45 5.90 2.58
CA PRO A 79 -1.12 5.33 2.38
C PRO A 79 -0.18 6.27 1.60
N PHE A 80 -0.71 7.11 0.70
CA PHE A 80 0.10 8.11 0.00
C PHE A 80 0.76 9.09 0.98
N LEU A 81 -0.01 9.62 1.94
CA LEU A 81 0.52 10.51 2.98
C LEU A 81 1.52 9.79 3.89
N LEU A 82 1.24 8.54 4.29
CA LEU A 82 2.19 7.76 5.09
C LEU A 82 3.51 7.55 4.32
N LEU A 83 3.44 7.16 3.05
CA LEU A 83 4.62 6.98 2.19
C LEU A 83 5.36 8.29 1.92
N PHE A 84 4.64 9.41 1.78
CA PHE A 84 5.27 10.72 1.57
C PHE A 84 6.07 11.19 2.79
N THR A 85 5.68 10.77 4.00
CA THR A 85 6.49 11.02 5.21
C THR A 85 7.73 10.13 5.30
N VAL A 86 7.80 9.05 4.52
CA VAL A 86 9.00 8.23 4.37
C VAL A 86 9.89 8.88 3.31
N PRO A 87 11.20 9.09 3.54
CA PRO A 87 12.12 9.64 2.55
C PRO A 87 12.48 8.64 1.44
N SER A 88 11.48 7.93 0.91
CA SER A 88 11.58 6.99 -0.21
C SER A 88 10.71 7.46 -1.37
N ILE A 89 11.26 8.34 -2.20
CA ILE A 89 10.58 8.83 -3.41
C ILE A 89 10.20 7.65 -4.32
N SER A 90 11.10 6.67 -4.44
CA SER A 90 10.88 5.46 -5.25
C SER A 90 9.63 4.68 -4.80
N THR A 91 9.45 4.46 -3.49
CA THR A 91 8.31 3.68 -2.97
C THR A 91 7.00 4.43 -3.22
N THR A 92 6.97 5.73 -2.98
CA THR A 92 5.80 6.59 -3.24
C THR A 92 5.45 6.64 -4.73
N TYR A 93 6.44 6.71 -5.60
CA TYR A 93 6.27 6.70 -7.05
C TYR A 93 5.69 5.36 -7.55
N ILE A 94 6.24 4.23 -7.10
CA ILE A 94 5.75 2.89 -7.46
C ILE A 94 4.30 2.72 -6.98
N TYR A 95 4.01 3.11 -5.74
CA TYR A 95 2.63 3.07 -5.21
C TYR A 95 1.67 3.87 -6.11
N THR A 96 2.06 5.09 -6.50
CA THR A 96 1.23 5.95 -7.36
C THR A 96 0.92 5.27 -8.70
N ILE A 97 1.94 4.81 -9.43
CA ILE A 97 1.74 4.10 -10.71
C ILE A 97 0.84 2.88 -10.53
N MET A 98 1.04 2.12 -9.46
CA MET A 98 0.29 0.90 -9.18
C MET A 98 -1.23 1.15 -9.06
N VAL A 99 -1.62 2.29 -8.48
CA VAL A 99 -3.04 2.66 -8.32
C VAL A 99 -3.62 3.20 -9.62
N PHE A 100 -2.87 4.03 -10.36
CA PHE A 100 -3.40 4.72 -11.54
C PHE A 100 -3.38 3.86 -12.82
N ARG A 101 -2.39 2.98 -13.00
CA ARG A 101 -2.26 2.17 -14.21
C ARG A 101 -3.48 1.29 -14.51
N PRO A 102 -4.04 0.50 -13.55
CA PRO A 102 -5.20 -0.34 -13.83
C PRO A 102 -6.43 0.50 -14.17
N ARG A 103 -6.60 1.66 -13.50
CA ARG A 103 -7.76 2.52 -13.69
C ARG A 103 -7.80 3.18 -15.06
N LEU A 104 -6.63 3.49 -15.64
CA LEU A 104 -6.52 4.05 -16.99
C LEU A 104 -6.97 3.05 -18.07
N ILE A 105 -6.74 1.75 -17.87
CA ILE A 105 -7.12 0.69 -18.82
C ILE A 105 -8.64 0.48 -18.88
N TYR A 106 -9.36 0.69 -17.77
CA TYR A 106 -10.84 0.58 -17.74
C TYR A 106 -11.56 1.84 -18.27
N MET A 107 -10.82 2.87 -18.70
CA MET A 107 -11.35 4.16 -19.16
C MET A 107 -11.08 4.44 -20.65
N ILE A 108 -10.36 3.55 -21.34
CA ILE A 108 -10.05 3.57 -22.78
C ILE A 108 -10.82 2.41 -23.43
#